data_AF-A0A1H3G404-F1
#
_entry.id   AF-A0A1H3G404-F1
#
_cell.length_a   1.000
_cell.length_b   1.000
_cell.length_c   1.000
_cell.angle_alpha   90.00
_cell.angle_beta   90.00
_cell.angle_gamma   90.00
#
_symmetry.space_group_name_H-M   'P 1'
#
loop_
_entity.id
_entity.type
_entity.pdbx_description
1 polymer ?
#
loop_
_entity_poly.entity_id
_entity_poly.type
_entity_poly.pdbx_seq_one_letter_code
_entity_poly.pdbx_strand_id
1 'polypeptide(L)'
;MSSTSMNISVRGMVSQGPDGPLLVLSQRLDGHDTFLTGSLKVGEASIVVRILTLDDVTVLRPTDSAGAPVGTHWHGTLHLPHGLRPRTVPPDLQQAAIREERSLERLDEVELRYALTFLSESTTIAIRRARVDAIVSALPTNTRSPQ
;
A
#
# COMPACT_ATOMS: atom_id res chain seq x y z
N MET A 1 4.74 -15.57 13.92
CA MET A 1 5.45 -15.23 12.68
C MET A 1 5.79 -13.75 12.73
N SER A 2 7.07 -13.40 12.79
CA SER A 2 7.51 -12.01 12.98
C SER A 2 7.29 -11.21 11.70
N SER A 3 6.30 -10.33 11.69
CA SER A 3 6.13 -9.31 10.65
C SER A 3 7.36 -8.41 10.69
N THR A 4 8.22 -8.49 9.68
CA THR A 4 9.35 -7.56 9.56
C THR A 4 8.80 -6.22 9.07
N SER A 5 8.62 -5.29 10.00
CA SER A 5 8.30 -3.90 9.70
C SER A 5 9.53 -3.21 9.11
N MET A 6 9.30 -2.37 8.10
CA MET A 6 10.34 -1.52 7.52
C MET A 6 10.16 -0.09 8.02
N ASN A 7 11.27 0.58 8.34
CA ASN A 7 11.25 1.92 8.92
C ASN A 7 11.93 2.88 7.94
N ILE A 8 11.18 3.87 7.44
CA ILE A 8 11.65 4.86 6.48
C ILE A 8 11.64 6.23 7.15
N SER A 9 12.77 6.93 7.12
CA SER A 9 12.82 8.31 7.58
C SER A 9 12.14 9.21 6.54
N VAL A 10 11.15 9.99 6.97
CA VAL A 10 10.34 10.84 6.11
C VAL A 10 10.24 12.25 6.68
N ARG A 11 10.04 13.23 5.80
CA ARG A 11 9.78 14.62 6.16
C ARG A 11 8.80 15.22 5.18
N GLY A 12 8.14 16.29 5.61
CA GLY A 12 7.12 16.91 4.79
C GLY A 12 6.58 18.21 5.35
N MET A 13 5.46 18.62 4.76
CA MET A 13 4.69 19.77 5.19
C MET A 13 3.23 19.37 5.39
N VAL A 14 2.58 19.97 6.38
CA VAL A 14 1.14 19.84 6.58
C VAL A 14 0.42 20.70 5.55
N SER A 15 -0.49 20.10 4.79
CA SER A 15 -1.44 20.77 3.90
C SER A 15 -2.88 20.52 4.38
N GLN A 16 -3.83 21.33 3.92
CA GLN A 16 -5.26 21.07 4.16
C GLN A 16 -5.86 20.32 2.99
N GLY A 17 -6.48 19.20 3.30
CA GLY A 17 -7.39 18.50 2.41
C GLY A 17 -8.85 18.82 2.75
N PRO A 18 -9.78 18.47 1.85
CA PRO A 18 -11.22 18.67 2.06
C PRO A 18 -11.76 17.91 3.28
N ASP A 19 -11.09 16.83 3.69
CA ASP A 19 -11.49 15.98 4.80
C ASP A 19 -10.54 16.05 6.01
N GLY A 20 -9.69 17.08 6.08
CA GLY A 20 -8.73 17.28 7.17
C GLY A 20 -7.26 17.34 6.72
N PRO A 21 -6.31 17.32 7.67
CA PRO A 21 -4.90 17.57 7.37
C PRO A 21 -4.29 16.44 6.55
N LEU A 22 -3.45 16.83 5.59
CA LEU A 22 -2.64 15.96 4.75
C LEU A 22 -1.18 16.21 5.05
N LEU A 23 -0.37 15.16 5.11
CA LEU A 23 1.07 15.26 5.31
C LEU A 23 1.75 14.99 3.97
N VAL A 24 2.15 16.05 3.28
CA VAL A 24 2.78 15.96 1.95
C VAL A 24 4.27 15.71 2.14
N LEU A 25 4.77 14.59 1.63
CA LEU A 25 6.18 14.25 1.74
C LEU A 25 7.03 15.15 0.83
N SER A 26 8.22 15.52 1.29
CA SER A 26 9.20 16.24 0.47
C SER A 26 9.88 15.35 -0.58
N GLN A 27 9.75 14.03 -0.45
CA GLN A 27 10.31 13.04 -1.36
C GLN A 27 9.29 11.91 -1.54
N ARG A 28 9.22 11.37 -2.76
CA ARG A 28 8.43 10.18 -3.05
C ARG A 28 9.00 8.98 -2.30
N LEU A 29 8.10 8.07 -1.93
CA LEU A 29 8.46 6.76 -1.41
C LEU A 29 8.86 5.81 -2.55
N ASP A 30 9.97 6.10 -3.25
CA ASP A 30 10.39 5.32 -4.42
C ASP A 30 10.57 3.82 -4.06
N GLY A 31 9.83 2.95 -4.75
CA GLY A 31 9.79 1.51 -4.47
C GLY A 31 8.97 1.10 -3.22
N HIS A 32 8.34 2.07 -2.56
CA HIS A 32 7.50 1.92 -1.37
C HIS A 32 6.15 2.65 -1.49
N ASP A 33 5.78 3.02 -2.70
CA ASP A 33 4.52 3.64 -3.07
C ASP A 33 3.38 2.63 -3.24
N THR A 34 3.69 1.33 -3.25
CA THR A 34 2.72 0.24 -3.33
C THR A 34 1.95 -0.02 -2.03
N PHE A 35 2.32 0.64 -0.94
CA PHE A 35 1.66 0.51 0.35
C PHE A 35 0.48 1.46 0.42
N LEU A 36 -0.69 0.99 0.88
CA LEU A 36 -1.84 1.89 1.08
C LEU A 36 -1.93 2.36 2.52
N THR A 37 -1.25 1.68 3.46
CA THR A 37 -1.27 2.01 4.89
C THR A 37 0.10 1.85 5.55
N GLY A 38 0.33 2.65 6.59
CA GLY A 38 1.50 2.59 7.45
C GLY A 38 1.24 3.22 8.82
N SER A 39 2.26 3.21 9.67
CA SER A 39 2.24 3.94 10.95
C SER A 39 3.34 4.98 10.95
N LEU A 40 2.98 6.26 11.06
CA LEU A 40 3.92 7.36 11.14
C LEU A 40 4.22 7.68 12.60
N LYS A 41 5.50 7.62 12.98
CA LYS A 41 5.98 8.08 14.28
C LYS A 41 6.56 9.49 14.16
N VAL A 42 5.99 10.44 14.89
CA VAL A 42 6.48 11.84 15.00
C VAL A 42 6.66 12.16 16.48
N GLY A 43 7.91 12.29 16.92
CA GLY A 43 8.21 12.37 18.36
C GLY A 43 7.74 11.12 19.10
N GLU A 44 6.87 11.31 20.10
CA GLU A 44 6.26 10.20 20.86
C GLU A 44 4.92 9.71 20.27
N ALA A 45 4.34 10.45 19.33
CA ALA A 45 3.07 10.08 18.71
C ALA A 45 3.27 9.02 17.61
N SER A 46 2.40 8.01 17.60
CA SER A 46 2.30 7.01 16.53
C SER A 46 0.91 7.11 15.91
N ILE A 47 0.86 7.40 14.61
CA ILE A 47 -0.37 7.73 13.89
C ILE A 47 -0.53 6.74 12.74
N VAL A 48 -1.67 6.07 12.65
CA VAL A 48 -1.98 5.27 11.47
C VAL A 48 -2.29 6.21 10.31
N VAL A 49 -1.64 5.97 9.17
CA VAL A 49 -1.77 6.80 7.98
C VAL A 49 -2.15 5.94 6.77
N ARG A 50 -2.98 6.50 5.90
CA ARG A 50 -3.13 6.04 4.53
C ARG A 50 -2.06 6.70 3.67
N ILE A 51 -1.42 5.93 2.82
CA ILE A 51 -0.38 6.38 1.90
C ILE A 51 -1.04 6.51 0.53
N LEU A 52 -0.95 7.70 -0.05
CA LEU A 52 -1.47 8.03 -1.37
C LEU A 52 -0.30 8.53 -2.21
N THR A 53 0.04 7.80 -3.27
CA THR A 53 1.07 8.26 -4.20
C THR A 53 0.39 8.69 -5.51
N LEU A 54 0.69 9.90 -5.94
CA LEU A 54 0.18 10.55 -7.14
C LEU A 54 1.39 11.09 -7.90
N ASP A 55 1.73 10.47 -9.02
CA ASP A 55 2.89 10.83 -9.86
C ASP A 55 4.18 11.01 -9.04
N ASP A 56 4.62 12.23 -8.82
CA ASP A 56 5.85 12.61 -8.11
C ASP A 56 5.63 12.95 -6.62
N VAL A 57 4.39 12.90 -6.13
CA VAL A 57 4.03 13.28 -4.77
C VAL A 57 3.49 12.10 -3.98
N THR A 58 4.03 11.88 -2.78
CA THR A 58 3.42 11.00 -1.78
C THR A 58 2.78 11.82 -0.68
N VAL A 59 1.53 11.50 -0.36
CA VAL A 59 0.73 12.13 0.69
C VAL A 59 0.36 11.08 1.73
N LEU A 60 0.57 11.41 3.00
CA LEU A 60 0.07 10.61 4.12
C LEU A 60 -1.19 11.26 4.68
N ARG A 61 -2.27 10.50 4.77
CA ARG A 61 -3.53 10.93 5.37
C ARG A 61 -3.72 10.21 6.72
N PRO A 62 -3.62 10.91 7.86
CA PRO A 62 -3.94 10.35 9.18
C PRO A 62 -5.35 9.74 9.23
N THR A 63 -5.51 8.60 9.90
CA THR A 63 -6.83 7.98 10.11
C THR A 63 -7.56 8.54 11.32
N ASP A 64 -6.82 9.00 12.33
CA ASP A 64 -7.33 9.71 13.51
C ASP A 64 -6.61 11.06 13.60
N SER A 65 -7.38 12.17 13.59
CA SER A 65 -6.81 13.51 13.45
C SER A 65 -6.93 14.31 14.75
N ALA A 66 -5.80 14.54 15.41
CA ALA A 66 -5.55 15.79 16.13
C ALA A 66 -4.71 16.67 15.18
N GLY A 67 -5.28 17.77 14.70
CA GLY A 67 -4.71 18.54 13.59
C GLY A 67 -3.48 19.35 13.99
N ALA A 68 -2.36 19.15 13.29
CA ALA A 68 -1.24 20.08 13.29
C ALA A 68 -1.56 21.29 12.38
N PRO A 69 -1.02 22.49 12.65
CA PRO A 69 -1.26 23.67 11.81
C PRO A 69 -0.75 23.50 10.38
N VAL A 70 -1.45 24.10 9.43
CA VAL A 70 -1.08 24.12 8.00
C VAL A 70 0.26 24.82 7.82
N GLY A 71 1.07 24.33 6.87
CA GLY A 71 2.41 24.87 6.61
C GLY A 71 3.47 24.41 7.61
N THR A 72 3.09 23.65 8.65
CA THR A 72 4.05 23.11 9.61
C THR A 72 4.95 22.08 8.94
N HIS A 73 6.26 22.28 9.02
CA HIS A 73 7.24 21.27 8.66
C HIS A 73 7.30 20.19 9.73
N TRP A 74 7.43 18.94 9.29
CA TRP A 74 7.52 17.80 10.19
C TRP A 74 8.54 16.79 9.70
N HIS A 75 9.04 16.01 10.64
CA HIS A 75 9.95 14.90 10.41
C HIS A 75 9.51 13.71 11.25
N GLY A 76 9.63 12.50 10.70
CA GLY A 76 9.19 11.29 11.38
C GLY A 76 9.76 10.02 10.76
N THR A 77 9.37 8.90 11.36
CA THR A 77 9.68 7.56 10.84
C THR A 77 8.38 6.90 10.41
N LEU A 78 8.28 6.57 9.12
CA LEU A 78 7.18 5.80 8.57
C LEU A 78 7.49 4.30 8.71
N HIS A 79 6.65 3.61 9.47
CA HIS A 79 6.68 2.18 9.68
C HIS A 79 5.75 1.51 8.67
N LEU A 80 6.30 0.74 7.76
CA LEU A 80 5.55 -0.04 6.78
C LEU A 80 5.37 -1.47 7.33
N PRO A 81 4.13 -1.99 7.41
CA PRO A 81 3.83 -3.28 8.04
C PRO A 81 4.42 -4.47 7.28
N HIS A 82 4.85 -4.28 6.04
CA HIS A 82 5.37 -5.34 5.20
C HIS A 82 6.67 -4.86 4.54
N GLY A 83 7.83 -5.39 4.94
CA GLY A 83 9.08 -5.06 4.25
C GLY A 83 9.12 -5.56 2.80
N LEU A 84 10.20 -5.23 2.07
CA LEU A 84 10.48 -5.61 0.67
C LEU A 84 10.70 -7.14 0.42
N ARG A 85 10.19 -8.04 1.26
CA ARG A 85 10.38 -9.48 1.00
C ARG A 85 9.55 -9.94 -0.19
N PRO A 86 10.09 -10.82 -1.05
CA PRO A 86 9.30 -11.57 -2.01
C PRO A 86 8.17 -12.26 -1.25
N ARG A 87 6.94 -11.92 -1.61
CA ARG A 87 5.76 -12.50 -0.98
C ARG A 87 5.33 -13.70 -1.78
N THR A 88 5.19 -14.84 -1.10
CA THR A 88 4.57 -16.01 -1.70
C THR A 88 3.12 -15.71 -2.01
N VAL A 89 2.65 -16.13 -3.18
CA VAL A 89 1.25 -16.02 -3.57
C VAL A 89 0.40 -16.81 -2.57
N PRO A 90 -0.59 -16.19 -1.91
CA PRO A 90 -1.49 -16.89 -1.00
C PRO A 90 -2.31 -17.98 -1.71
N PRO A 91 -2.60 -19.12 -1.06
CA PRO A 91 -3.31 -20.23 -1.69
C PRO A 91 -4.69 -19.86 -2.24
N ASP A 92 -5.42 -18.96 -1.57
CA ASP A 92 -6.75 -18.52 -2.01
C ASP A 92 -6.69 -17.68 -3.29
N LEU A 93 -5.68 -16.81 -3.42
CA LEU A 93 -5.44 -16.07 -4.66
C LEU A 93 -5.01 -17.02 -5.80
N GLN A 94 -4.13 -17.98 -5.51
CA GLN A 94 -3.69 -18.96 -6.50
C GLN A 94 -4.84 -19.84 -7.00
N GLN A 95 -5.67 -20.35 -6.09
CA GLN A 95 -6.84 -21.16 -6.44
C GLN A 95 -7.87 -20.37 -7.26
N ALA A 96 -8.11 -19.11 -6.92
CA ALA A 96 -9.01 -18.25 -7.67
C ALA A 96 -8.48 -17.96 -9.09
N ALA A 97 -7.19 -17.65 -9.24
CA ALA A 97 -6.58 -17.45 -10.56
C ALA A 97 -6.65 -18.70 -11.44
N ILE A 98 -6.40 -19.89 -10.87
CA ILE A 98 -6.56 -21.17 -11.58
C ILE A 98 -8.01 -21.37 -12.03
N ARG A 99 -8.98 -21.16 -11.14
CA ARG A 99 -10.40 -21.35 -11.43
C ARG A 99 -10.89 -20.44 -12.55
N GLU A 100 -10.42 -19.20 -12.60
CA GLU A 100 -10.81 -18.21 -13.62
C GLU A 100 -9.90 -18.23 -14.87
N GLU A 101 -9.00 -19.22 -14.98
CA GLU A 101 -8.05 -19.38 -16.09
C GLU A 101 -7.17 -18.12 -16.34
N ARG A 102 -6.76 -17.47 -15.25
CA ARG A 102 -5.91 -16.27 -15.25
C ARG A 102 -4.49 -16.57 -14.80
N SER A 103 -3.53 -15.77 -15.26
CA SER A 103 -2.11 -15.97 -14.98
C SER A 103 -1.54 -14.93 -14.02
N LEU A 104 -1.10 -15.37 -12.83
CA LEU A 104 -0.30 -14.55 -11.91
C LEU A 104 1.16 -14.42 -12.37
N GLU A 105 1.68 -15.41 -13.11
CA GLU A 105 3.07 -15.44 -13.58
C GLU A 105 3.35 -14.39 -14.67
N ARG A 106 2.29 -13.83 -15.25
CA ARG A 106 2.39 -12.77 -16.25
C ARG A 106 2.49 -11.36 -15.66
N LEU A 107 2.33 -11.23 -14.34
CA LEU A 107 2.60 -9.98 -13.65
C LEU A 107 4.11 -9.81 -13.50
N ASP A 108 4.59 -8.58 -13.70
CA ASP A 108 5.94 -8.24 -13.31
C ASP A 108 6.09 -8.19 -11.77
N GLU A 109 7.32 -7.99 -11.28
CA GLU A 109 7.60 -7.97 -9.84
C GLU A 109 6.92 -6.80 -9.10
N VAL A 110 6.68 -5.68 -9.79
CA VAL A 110 6.03 -4.50 -9.22
C VAL A 110 4.53 -4.74 -9.12
N GLU A 111 3.91 -5.22 -10.18
CA GLU A 111 2.50 -5.57 -10.26
C GLU A 111 2.14 -6.67 -9.25
N LEU A 112 2.95 -7.74 -9.18
CA LEU A 112 2.73 -8.82 -8.22
C LEU A 112 2.82 -8.29 -6.78
N ARG A 113 3.83 -7.47 -6.47
CA ARG A 113 3.97 -6.84 -5.15
C ARG A 113 2.77 -5.96 -4.80
N TYR A 114 2.27 -5.19 -5.76
CA TYR A 114 1.08 -4.37 -5.57
C TYR A 114 -0.15 -5.23 -5.23
N ALA A 115 -0.42 -6.25 -6.04
CA ALA A 115 -1.54 -7.16 -5.82
C ALA A 115 -1.46 -7.85 -4.45
N LEU A 116 -0.28 -8.31 -4.05
CA LEU A 116 -0.07 -8.97 -2.76
C LEU A 116 -0.18 -8.01 -1.58
N THR A 117 0.30 -6.77 -1.71
CA THR A 117 0.16 -5.73 -0.67
C THR A 117 -1.30 -5.34 -0.51
N PHE A 118 -1.98 -5.09 -1.62
CA PHE A 118 -3.41 -4.84 -1.63
C PHE A 118 -4.19 -6.00 -0.96
N LEU A 119 -3.84 -7.26 -1.23
CA LEU A 119 -4.52 -8.39 -0.60
C LEU A 119 -4.22 -8.55 0.90
N SER A 120 -3.01 -8.20 1.37
CA SER A 120 -2.66 -8.36 2.79
C SER A 120 -3.29 -7.33 3.70
N GLU A 121 -3.63 -6.16 3.18
CA GLU A 121 -4.28 -5.09 3.94
C GLU A 121 -5.80 -5.31 4.11
N SER A 122 -6.32 -6.48 3.76
CA SER A 122 -7.71 -6.84 4.00
C SER A 122 -7.98 -6.97 5.51
N THR A 123 -8.85 -6.12 6.03
CA THR A 123 -9.20 -6.10 7.47
C THR A 123 -10.29 -7.10 7.84
N THR A 124 -11.04 -7.62 6.88
CA THR A 124 -12.09 -8.62 7.09
C THR A 124 -12.05 -9.71 6.02
N ILE A 125 -12.65 -10.88 6.31
CA ILE A 125 -12.77 -11.98 5.35
C ILE A 125 -13.56 -11.54 4.10
N ALA A 126 -14.60 -10.73 4.27
CA ALA A 126 -15.40 -10.22 3.17
C ALA A 126 -14.58 -9.29 2.26
N ILE A 127 -13.80 -8.37 2.85
CA ILE A 127 -12.89 -7.50 2.09
C ILE A 127 -11.83 -8.34 1.37
N ARG A 128 -11.28 -9.36 2.03
CA ARG A 128 -10.29 -10.26 1.42
C ARG A 128 -10.83 -10.94 0.16
N ARG A 129 -12.03 -11.51 0.23
CA ARG A 129 -12.68 -12.16 -0.93
C ARG A 129 -12.89 -11.17 -2.07
N ALA A 130 -13.47 -10.00 -1.79
CA ALA A 130 -13.68 -8.98 -2.80
C ALA A 130 -12.37 -8.51 -3.47
N ARG A 131 -11.27 -8.42 -2.70
CA ARG A 131 -9.94 -8.10 -3.25
C ARG A 131 -9.36 -9.23 -4.11
N VAL A 132 -9.55 -10.50 -3.73
CA VAL A 132 -9.18 -11.64 -4.59
C VAL A 132 -9.91 -11.56 -5.92
N ASP A 133 -11.23 -11.35 -5.89
CA ASP A 133 -12.04 -11.26 -7.11
C ASP A 133 -11.59 -10.08 -7.99
N ALA A 134 -11.32 -8.92 -7.37
CA ALA A 134 -10.82 -7.74 -8.08
C ALA A 134 -9.45 -8.01 -8.75
N ILE A 135 -8.50 -8.59 -8.01
CA ILE A 135 -7.17 -8.94 -8.54
C ILE A 135 -7.33 -9.90 -9.72
N VAL A 136 -8.06 -11.01 -9.54
CA VAL A 136 -8.21 -12.05 -10.56
C VAL A 136 -8.90 -11.51 -11.81
N SER A 137 -9.92 -10.66 -11.67
CA SER A 137 -10.61 -10.06 -12.83
C SER A 137 -9.69 -9.19 -13.69
N ALA A 138 -8.67 -8.57 -13.08
CA ALA A 138 -7.69 -7.73 -13.75
C ALA A 138 -6.49 -8.50 -14.32
N LEU A 139 -6.30 -9.78 -13.96
CA LEU A 139 -5.19 -10.59 -14.45
C LEU A 139 -5.30 -10.88 -15.94
N PRO A 140 -4.17 -11.08 -16.65
CA PRO A 140 -4.18 -11.58 -18.01
C PRO A 140 -4.80 -12.99 -18.10
N THR A 141 -5.51 -13.28 -19.18
CA THR A 141 -5.97 -14.66 -19.49
C THR A 141 -4.79 -15.56 -19.86
N ASN A 142 -4.93 -16.86 -19.60
CA ASN A 142 -3.95 -17.86 -20.02
C ASN A 142 -3.92 -18.10 -21.55
N THR A 143 -4.82 -17.48 -22.31
CA THR A 143 -4.86 -17.60 -23.76
C THR A 143 -3.63 -16.96 -24.41
N ARG A 144 -2.85 -17.79 -25.14
CA ARG A 144 -1.88 -17.31 -26.13
C ARG A 144 -2.62 -16.42 -27.14
N SER A 145 -2.13 -15.21 -27.38
CA SER A 145 -2.47 -14.50 -28.62
C SER A 145 -2.17 -15.45 -29.79
N PRO A 146 -3.11 -15.69 -30.72
CA PRO A 146 -2.77 -16.36 -31.96
C PRO A 146 -1.75 -15.47 -32.69
N GLN A 147 -0.65 -16.08 -33.12
CA GLN A 147 0.30 -15.46 -34.06
C GLN A 147 -0.39 -15.21 -35.40
#